data_AF-A0A7C9AVP4-F1
#
_entry.id   AF-A0A7C9AVP4-F1
#
_cell.length_a   1.000
_cell.length_b   1.000
_cell.length_c   1.000
_cell.angle_alpha   90.00
_cell.angle_beta   90.00
_cell.angle_gamma   90.00
#
_symmetry.space_group_name_H-M   'P 1'
#
loop_
_entity.id
_entity.type
_entity.pdbx_description
1 polymer ?
#
loop_
_entity_poly.entity_id
_entity_poly.type
_entity_poly.pdbx_seq_one_letter_code
_entity_poly.pdbx_strand_id
1 'polypeptide(L)'
;PQPPDFRHRRRPKPKIRSKQISNFLLHMLMNVRRWTSLTRMSRSATVRHKTSGGRKPKKVYYRVHDLDKVMDLKKKPALILQLKDIIQSQKNQSVLIRDLEKEVGFVQKWNCMAVIEKYPSIFHVTGGNRTPIAVGLTEKAQRIAAEEEEARTLMEPIVVKNLKKLLMLTVDCQVPLEKLEFIGVELGLPGDYMKALIPKYPEFFSVKDINGKAYLYLENWDSSLGITAREERIAQEGVIKDRRKVKISKDGNYSGPHAFRICYAAGFRPNMGYLEELQRWQRMEFPSPYLNARRFDPADPKARKRVVAVLHELLSLTIEKKMTSVQIEAFHSELHLPTRLLLCLIKHHGIFYITNKGVRSTVFLKEAYDGSNLIEKCPILRFNDKFVALSGRRDPNFSDEISQNN
;
A
#
# COMPACT_ATOMS: atom_id res chain seq x y z
N PRO A 1 69.06 14.92 -17.85
CA PRO A 1 67.74 15.47 -18.28
C PRO A 1 66.59 14.96 -17.38
N GLN A 2 66.16 15.77 -16.41
CA GLN A 2 64.75 15.79 -15.93
C GLN A 2 63.88 16.57 -16.94
N PRO A 3 62.53 16.66 -16.87
CA PRO A 3 61.44 16.00 -16.08
C PRO A 3 60.33 15.41 -17.06
N PRO A 4 59.02 15.15 -16.75
CA PRO A 4 58.26 15.46 -15.53
C PRO A 4 57.25 14.45 -14.94
N ASP A 5 57.12 14.65 -13.62
CA ASP A 5 55.99 14.60 -12.68
C ASP A 5 54.56 14.67 -13.29
N PHE A 6 53.74 13.63 -13.06
CA PHE A 6 52.30 13.67 -13.27
C PHE A 6 51.54 13.40 -11.96
N ARG A 7 51.15 14.51 -11.31
CA ARG A 7 50.21 14.56 -10.19
C ARG A 7 48.89 13.86 -10.51
N HIS A 8 48.48 12.93 -9.66
CA HIS A 8 47.12 12.36 -9.64
C HIS A 8 46.07 13.45 -9.34
N ARG A 9 45.39 13.95 -10.39
CA ARG A 9 44.13 14.69 -10.23
C ARG A 9 42.99 13.71 -9.92
N ARG A 10 42.45 13.82 -8.70
CA ARG A 10 41.20 13.18 -8.26
C ARG A 10 40.06 13.54 -9.24
N ARG A 11 39.45 12.55 -9.88
CA ARG A 11 38.18 12.72 -10.61
C ARG A 11 37.03 12.85 -9.59
N PRO A 12 36.13 13.84 -9.73
CA PRO A 12 34.99 13.97 -8.82
C PRO A 12 33.90 12.94 -9.14
N LYS A 13 33.30 12.37 -8.09
CA LYS A 13 32.15 11.46 -8.12
C LYS A 13 30.93 12.12 -8.80
N PRO A 14 30.13 11.40 -9.61
CA PRO A 14 28.89 11.95 -10.14
C PRO A 14 27.85 12.10 -9.00
N LYS A 15 27.47 13.35 -8.71
CA LYS A 15 26.31 13.67 -7.87
C LYS A 15 25.04 13.40 -8.68
N ILE A 16 24.38 12.27 -8.41
CA ILE A 16 23.03 11.99 -8.90
C ILE A 16 22.08 12.98 -8.19
N ARG A 17 21.68 14.03 -8.91
CA ARG A 17 20.76 15.07 -8.41
C ARG A 17 19.32 14.56 -8.53
N SER A 18 18.61 14.55 -7.40
CA SER A 18 17.19 14.22 -7.19
C SER A 18 16.17 15.12 -7.91
N LYS A 19 16.52 15.76 -9.03
CA LYS A 19 15.68 16.75 -9.73
C LYS A 19 14.86 16.20 -10.90
N GLN A 20 15.12 14.98 -11.38
CA GLN A 20 14.42 14.46 -12.58
C GLN A 20 13.04 13.84 -12.31
N ILE A 21 12.73 13.40 -11.09
CA ILE A 21 11.42 12.80 -10.76
C ILE A 21 10.36 13.88 -10.45
N SER A 22 10.78 15.06 -9.97
CA SER A 22 9.89 16.22 -9.73
C SER A 22 9.28 16.77 -11.04
N ASN A 23 10.03 16.74 -12.13
CA ASN A 23 9.56 17.23 -13.43
C ASN A 23 8.49 16.33 -14.06
N PHE A 24 8.46 15.04 -13.74
CA PHE A 24 7.47 14.12 -14.29
C PHE A 24 6.06 14.42 -13.77
N LEU A 25 5.94 14.75 -12.48
CA LEU A 25 4.68 15.23 -11.88
C LEU A 25 4.30 16.63 -12.35
N LEU A 26 5.26 17.53 -12.57
CA LEU A 26 5.00 18.85 -13.13
C LEU A 26 4.47 18.77 -14.57
N HIS A 27 5.04 17.87 -15.38
CA HIS A 27 4.63 17.63 -16.77
C HIS A 27 3.24 16.97 -16.85
N MET A 28 2.94 16.03 -15.95
CA MET A 28 1.61 15.41 -15.86
C MET A 28 0.53 16.38 -15.36
N LEU A 29 0.86 17.26 -14.39
CA LEU A 29 -0.04 18.31 -13.92
C LEU A 29 -0.28 19.39 -14.98
N MET A 30 0.68 19.62 -15.89
CA MET A 30 0.50 20.54 -17.02
C MET A 30 -0.47 19.99 -18.08
N ASN A 31 -0.57 18.66 -18.27
CA ASN A 31 -1.52 18.06 -19.22
C ASN A 31 -2.98 18.00 -18.72
N VAL A 32 -3.23 18.17 -17.42
CA VAL A 32 -4.59 18.35 -16.88
C VAL A 32 -5.20 19.72 -17.26
N ARG A 33 -4.39 20.68 -17.72
CA ARG A 33 -4.85 22.04 -18.08
C ARG A 33 -5.71 22.12 -19.34
N ARG A 34 -5.72 21.09 -20.19
CA ARG A 34 -6.30 21.23 -21.54
C ARG A 34 -7.78 20.84 -21.65
N TRP A 35 -8.40 20.27 -20.62
CA TRP A 35 -9.73 19.68 -20.77
C TRP A 35 -10.67 20.01 -19.59
N THR A 36 -11.23 21.21 -19.63
CA THR A 36 -12.53 21.56 -19.03
C THR A 36 -13.23 22.56 -19.95
N SER A 37 -13.69 22.10 -21.11
CA SER A 37 -14.62 22.86 -21.95
C SER A 37 -15.17 21.94 -23.03
N LEU A 38 -16.28 21.28 -22.77
CA LEU A 38 -17.18 20.75 -23.80
C LEU A 38 -18.51 20.35 -23.15
N THR A 39 -19.31 21.36 -22.83
CA THR A 39 -20.78 21.27 -22.75
C THR A 39 -21.33 22.70 -22.84
N ARG A 40 -21.67 23.16 -24.06
CA ARG A 40 -22.87 23.97 -24.31
C ARG A 40 -23.08 24.20 -25.80
N MET A 41 -24.24 23.76 -26.28
CA MET A 41 -24.82 24.12 -27.58
C MET A 41 -25.08 25.63 -27.69
N SER A 42 -24.86 26.10 -28.91
CA SER A 42 -25.33 27.30 -29.62
C SER A 42 -26.34 28.24 -28.95
N ARG A 43 -25.98 29.53 -28.88
CA ARG A 43 -26.80 30.69 -29.28
C ARG A 43 -25.91 31.93 -29.44
N SER A 44 -26.13 32.66 -30.54
CA SER A 44 -25.47 33.91 -30.94
C SER A 44 -25.69 35.04 -29.92
N ALA A 45 -24.63 35.78 -29.57
CA ALA A 45 -24.62 37.25 -29.43
C ALA A 45 -23.27 37.78 -28.87
N THR A 46 -22.66 38.66 -29.66
CA THR A 46 -21.82 39.82 -29.32
C THR A 46 -20.63 39.66 -28.36
N VAL A 47 -19.43 39.72 -28.95
CA VAL A 47 -18.12 39.76 -28.28
C VAL A 47 -17.98 41.04 -27.45
N ARG A 48 -17.98 40.92 -26.12
CA ARG A 48 -17.39 41.89 -25.20
C ARG A 48 -16.09 41.29 -24.64
N HIS A 49 -14.96 41.90 -24.99
CA HIS A 49 -13.67 41.59 -24.38
C HIS A 49 -13.70 41.96 -22.89
N LYS A 50 -13.66 40.94 -22.02
CA LYS A 50 -13.29 41.11 -20.61
C LYS A 50 -11.87 40.60 -20.42
N THR A 51 -10.94 41.52 -20.21
CA THR A 51 -9.62 41.26 -19.66
C THR A 51 -9.75 40.98 -18.16
N SER A 52 -9.80 39.70 -17.78
CA SER A 52 -9.52 39.29 -16.40
C SER A 52 -8.49 38.17 -16.41
N GLY A 53 -7.22 38.58 -16.46
CA GLY A 53 -6.05 37.73 -16.29
C GLY A 53 -5.91 37.24 -14.84
N GLY A 54 -6.87 36.47 -14.36
CA GLY A 54 -6.71 35.70 -13.12
C GLY A 54 -6.01 34.38 -13.44
N ARG A 55 -4.74 34.23 -13.06
CA ARG A 55 -4.11 32.88 -12.99
C ARG A 55 -4.98 32.03 -12.06
N LYS A 56 -5.67 31.02 -12.60
CA LYS A 56 -6.39 30.03 -11.78
C LYS A 56 -5.42 29.51 -10.69
N PRO A 57 -5.82 29.48 -9.41
CA PRO A 57 -4.94 29.05 -8.33
C PRO A 57 -4.42 27.63 -8.63
N LYS A 58 -3.11 27.43 -8.46
CA LYS A 58 -2.50 26.10 -8.62
C LYS A 58 -3.18 25.17 -7.61
N LYS A 59 -3.74 24.04 -8.06
CA LYS A 59 -4.25 23.01 -7.14
C LYS A 59 -3.08 22.53 -6.28
N VAL A 60 -3.14 22.83 -4.99
CA VAL A 60 -2.12 22.44 -4.01
C VAL A 60 -2.41 21.02 -3.57
N TYR A 61 -1.44 20.13 -3.73
CA TYR A 61 -1.51 18.78 -3.16
C TYR A 61 -0.98 18.83 -1.72
N TYR A 62 -1.84 18.56 -0.75
CA TYR A 62 -1.49 18.62 0.67
C TYR A 62 -0.78 17.33 1.11
N ARG A 63 0.42 17.48 1.67
CA ARG A 63 1.22 16.35 2.17
C ARG A 63 0.65 15.84 3.49
N VAL A 64 0.75 14.53 3.70
CA VAL A 64 0.43 13.87 4.98
C VAL A 64 1.75 13.35 5.54
N HIS A 65 2.38 14.15 6.40
CA HIS A 65 3.74 13.88 6.87
C HIS A 65 3.86 12.56 7.62
N ASP A 66 2.82 12.13 8.35
CA ASP A 66 2.90 10.89 9.11
C ASP A 66 2.88 9.65 8.19
N LEU A 67 2.10 9.68 7.11
CA LEU A 67 2.13 8.63 6.08
C LEU A 67 3.44 8.66 5.27
N ASP A 68 4.07 9.82 5.12
CA ASP A 68 5.44 9.89 4.59
C ASP A 68 6.44 9.21 5.54
N LYS A 69 6.31 9.41 6.85
CA LYS A 69 7.16 8.75 7.85
C LYS A 69 6.99 7.24 7.82
N VAL A 70 5.79 6.70 7.55
CA VAL A 70 5.58 5.24 7.42
C VAL A 70 6.57 4.62 6.43
N MET A 71 6.82 5.28 5.29
CA MET A 71 7.76 4.79 4.28
C MET A 71 9.21 4.74 4.79
N ASP A 72 9.60 5.68 5.63
CA ASP A 72 10.94 5.74 6.21
C ASP A 72 11.08 4.79 7.42
N LEU A 73 10.02 4.65 8.23
CA LEU A 73 9.98 3.82 9.43
C LEU A 73 10.07 2.32 9.13
N LYS A 74 9.64 1.89 7.93
CA LYS A 74 9.66 0.49 7.46
C LYS A 74 11.01 0.01 6.96
N LYS A 75 11.92 0.91 6.56
CA LYS A 75 13.21 0.54 5.96
C LYS A 75 14.05 -0.34 6.88
N LYS A 76 14.21 0.04 8.15
CA LYS A 76 15.01 -0.73 9.12
C LYS A 76 14.37 -2.08 9.50
N PRO A 77 13.08 -2.13 9.89
CA PRO A 77 12.37 -3.40 10.10
C PRO A 77 12.52 -4.37 8.94
N ALA A 78 12.34 -3.92 7.70
CA ALA A 78 12.47 -4.76 6.52
C ALA A 78 13.85 -5.42 6.42
N LEU A 79 14.93 -4.72 6.78
CA LEU A 79 16.28 -5.30 6.77
C LEU A 79 16.51 -6.33 7.88
N ILE A 80 15.95 -6.07 9.07
CA ILE A 80 16.04 -6.99 10.21
C ILE A 80 15.30 -8.29 9.87
N LEU A 81 14.08 -8.17 9.34
CA LEU A 81 13.26 -9.32 8.94
C LEU A 81 13.90 -10.09 7.78
N GLN A 82 14.41 -9.40 6.76
CA GLN A 82 15.13 -10.03 5.65
C GLN A 82 16.34 -10.84 6.15
N LEU A 83 17.13 -10.30 7.09
CA LEU A 83 18.26 -11.03 7.67
C LEU A 83 17.81 -12.24 8.49
N LYS A 84 16.72 -12.11 9.26
CA LYS A 84 16.11 -13.23 9.98
C LYS A 84 15.71 -14.34 8.99
N ASP A 85 15.01 -14.01 7.91
CA ASP A 85 14.59 -14.97 6.89
C ASP A 85 15.79 -15.68 6.22
N ILE A 86 16.85 -14.93 5.88
CA ILE A 86 18.08 -15.50 5.31
C ILE A 86 18.76 -16.45 6.28
N ILE A 87 18.85 -16.10 7.56
CA ILE A 87 19.49 -16.95 8.58
C ILE A 87 18.68 -18.24 8.77
N GLN A 88 17.35 -18.12 8.86
CA GLN A 88 16.46 -19.28 9.06
C GLN A 88 16.41 -20.23 7.87
N SER A 89 16.65 -19.74 6.65
CA SER A 89 16.71 -20.58 5.45
C SER A 89 17.98 -21.44 5.39
N GLN A 90 19.02 -21.11 6.18
CA GLN A 90 20.25 -21.91 6.24
C GLN A 90 20.07 -23.15 7.12
N LYS A 91 20.66 -24.28 6.69
CA LYS A 91 20.64 -25.55 7.45
C LYS A 91 21.15 -25.39 8.89
N ASN A 92 22.19 -24.58 9.08
CA ASN A 92 22.84 -24.38 10.38
C ASN A 92 22.29 -23.15 11.13
N GLN A 93 21.15 -22.59 10.71
CA GLN A 93 20.54 -21.39 11.31
C GLN A 93 21.55 -20.23 11.47
N SER A 94 22.49 -20.14 10.53
CA SER A 94 23.57 -19.16 10.49
C SER A 94 24.07 -18.96 9.07
N VAL A 95 24.45 -17.73 8.72
CA VAL A 95 24.96 -17.35 7.39
C VAL A 95 26.39 -16.82 7.49
N LEU A 96 27.26 -17.23 6.57
CA LEU A 96 28.63 -16.70 6.51
C LEU A 96 28.61 -15.28 5.95
N ILE A 97 29.37 -14.36 6.57
CA ILE A 97 29.44 -12.95 6.12
C ILE A 97 29.89 -12.82 4.65
N ARG A 98 30.77 -13.73 4.22
CA ARG A 98 31.25 -13.78 2.83
C ARG A 98 30.15 -14.14 1.82
N ASP A 99 29.16 -14.93 2.25
CA ASP A 99 28.08 -15.40 1.38
C ASP A 99 26.86 -14.48 1.40
N LEU A 100 26.78 -13.57 2.38
CA LEU A 100 25.72 -12.57 2.47
C LEU A 100 25.59 -11.71 1.19
N GLU A 101 26.70 -11.46 0.50
CA GLU A 101 26.68 -10.73 -0.77
C GLU A 101 25.89 -11.46 -1.87
N LYS A 102 25.91 -12.79 -1.87
CA LYS A 102 25.16 -13.61 -2.83
C LYS A 102 23.67 -13.56 -2.55
N GLU A 103 23.29 -13.46 -1.28
CA GLU A 103 21.90 -13.42 -0.83
C GLU A 103 21.23 -12.06 -1.06
N VAL A 104 21.93 -10.95 -0.77
CA VAL A 104 21.31 -9.61 -0.80
C VAL A 104 21.89 -8.66 -1.84
N GLY A 105 23.02 -9.01 -2.46
CA GLY A 105 23.76 -8.15 -3.38
C GLY A 105 24.69 -7.16 -2.68
N PHE A 106 25.64 -6.61 -3.46
CA PHE A 106 26.76 -5.81 -2.94
C PHE A 106 26.35 -4.61 -2.07
N VAL A 107 25.40 -3.79 -2.52
CA VAL A 107 24.99 -2.58 -1.79
C VAL A 107 24.28 -2.95 -0.49
N GLN A 108 23.41 -3.95 -0.54
CA GLN A 108 22.57 -4.33 0.57
C GLN A 108 23.35 -5.07 1.66
N LYS A 109 24.43 -5.77 1.30
CA LYS A 109 25.38 -6.40 2.22
C LYS A 109 25.86 -5.43 3.30
N TRP A 110 26.24 -4.21 2.93
CA TRP A 110 26.74 -3.21 3.87
C TRP A 110 25.66 -2.70 4.83
N ASN A 111 24.42 -2.56 4.35
CA ASN A 111 23.30 -2.22 5.21
C ASN A 111 23.01 -3.33 6.21
N CYS A 112 23.10 -4.60 5.77
CA CYS A 112 22.97 -5.76 6.64
C CYS A 112 24.09 -5.82 7.70
N MET A 113 25.35 -5.59 7.30
CA MET A 113 26.48 -5.51 8.24
C MET A 113 26.25 -4.44 9.32
N ALA A 114 25.77 -3.26 8.93
CA ALA A 114 25.44 -2.19 9.88
C ALA A 114 24.29 -2.56 10.83
N VAL A 115 23.31 -3.37 10.38
CA VAL A 115 22.21 -3.88 11.22
C VAL A 115 22.73 -4.93 12.20
N ILE A 116 23.60 -5.84 11.76
CA ILE A 116 24.21 -6.87 12.60
C ILE A 116 25.00 -6.24 13.74
N GLU A 117 25.88 -5.28 13.42
CA GLU A 117 26.69 -4.57 14.42
C GLU A 117 25.83 -3.75 15.40
N LYS A 118 24.75 -3.15 14.90
CA LYS A 118 23.90 -2.26 15.68
C LYS A 118 22.93 -2.97 16.64
N TYR A 119 22.57 -4.22 16.36
CA TYR A 119 21.53 -4.94 17.10
C TYR A 119 22.04 -6.28 17.65
N PRO A 120 23.00 -6.26 18.60
CA PRO A 120 23.55 -7.47 19.23
C PRO A 120 22.51 -8.25 20.06
N SER A 121 21.38 -7.62 20.39
CA SER A 121 20.22 -8.29 21.00
C SER A 121 19.50 -9.26 20.07
N ILE A 122 19.62 -9.06 18.75
CA ILE A 122 18.98 -9.89 17.71
C ILE A 122 20.00 -10.82 17.07
N PHE A 123 21.15 -10.27 16.68
CA PHE A 123 22.17 -10.99 15.92
C PHE A 123 23.41 -11.23 16.77
N HIS A 124 23.95 -12.44 16.69
CA HIS A 124 25.26 -12.76 17.28
C HIS A 124 26.21 -13.21 16.18
N VAL A 125 27.48 -12.84 16.34
CA VAL A 125 28.55 -13.18 15.40
C VAL A 125 29.40 -14.27 16.04
N THR A 126 29.59 -15.38 15.32
CA THR A 126 30.42 -16.51 15.73
C THR A 126 31.58 -16.72 14.77
N GLY A 127 32.63 -17.36 15.26
CA GLY A 127 33.85 -17.60 14.47
C GLY A 127 34.87 -16.48 14.62
N GLY A 128 36.04 -16.68 14.00
CA GLY A 128 37.24 -15.92 14.28
C GLY A 128 38.37 -16.83 14.77
N ASN A 129 39.61 -16.48 14.47
CA ASN A 129 40.81 -17.33 14.60
C ASN A 129 40.66 -18.71 13.92
N ARG A 130 41.01 -18.76 12.63
CA ARG A 130 41.00 -19.95 11.75
C ARG A 130 39.62 -20.51 11.37
N THR A 131 38.52 -19.97 11.90
CA THR A 131 37.14 -20.33 11.50
C THR A 131 36.45 -19.19 10.72
N PRO A 132 35.61 -19.50 9.70
CA PRO A 132 34.84 -18.50 8.98
C PRO A 132 33.90 -17.73 9.90
N ILE A 133 33.76 -16.42 9.68
CA ILE A 133 32.84 -15.57 10.45
C ILE A 133 31.40 -15.82 9.96
N ALA A 134 30.54 -16.22 10.90
CA ALA A 134 29.13 -16.50 10.69
C ALA A 134 28.25 -15.60 11.56
N VAL A 135 27.02 -15.37 11.12
CA VAL A 135 26.01 -14.59 11.83
C VAL A 135 24.79 -15.47 12.05
N GLY A 136 24.31 -15.52 13.29
CA GLY A 136 23.09 -16.21 13.68
C GLY A 136 22.16 -15.34 14.51
N LEU A 137 20.98 -15.85 14.81
CA LEU A 137 20.04 -15.21 15.75
C LEU A 137 20.43 -15.55 17.19
N THR A 138 20.34 -14.58 18.12
CA THR A 138 20.48 -14.86 19.57
C THR A 138 19.40 -15.83 20.04
N GLU A 139 19.61 -16.54 21.15
CA GLU A 139 18.59 -17.45 21.71
C GLU A 139 17.23 -16.77 21.92
N LYS A 140 17.24 -15.52 22.41
CA LYS A 140 16.03 -14.73 22.59
C LYS A 140 15.32 -14.45 21.26
N ALA A 141 16.09 -14.11 20.22
CA ALA A 141 15.54 -13.89 18.88
C ALA A 141 15.03 -15.19 18.25
N GLN A 142 15.71 -16.32 18.46
CA GLN A 142 15.26 -17.63 17.98
C GLN A 142 13.93 -18.04 18.60
N ARG A 143 13.74 -17.84 19.92
CA ARG A 143 12.47 -18.14 20.60
C ARG A 143 11.30 -17.38 19.98
N ILE A 144 11.48 -16.07 19.75
CA ILE A 144 10.42 -15.28 19.10
C ILE A 144 10.27 -15.70 17.64
N ALA A 145 11.35 -15.96 16.91
CA ALA A 145 11.28 -16.38 15.51
C ALA A 145 10.53 -17.71 15.30
N ALA A 146 10.51 -18.60 16.31
CA ALA A 146 9.73 -19.84 16.27
C ALA A 146 8.21 -19.60 16.29
N GLU A 147 7.73 -18.47 16.81
CA GLU A 147 6.31 -18.09 16.82
C GLU A 147 5.77 -17.70 15.43
N GLU A 148 6.64 -17.57 14.43
CA GLU A 148 6.23 -17.17 13.07
C GLU A 148 5.25 -18.15 12.44
N GLU A 149 5.40 -19.45 12.74
CA GLU A 149 4.55 -20.48 12.15
C GLU A 149 3.11 -20.41 12.67
N GLU A 150 2.93 -20.06 13.95
CA GLU A 150 1.63 -19.76 14.52
C GLU A 150 1.02 -18.52 13.83
N ALA A 151 1.82 -17.46 13.65
CA ALA A 151 1.36 -16.27 12.95
C ALA A 151 0.93 -16.56 11.50
N ARG A 152 1.62 -17.48 10.80
CA ARG A 152 1.23 -17.94 9.45
C ARG A 152 -0.06 -18.76 9.46
N THR A 153 -0.22 -19.65 10.44
CA THR A 153 -1.44 -20.44 10.62
C THR A 153 -2.66 -19.54 10.83
N LEU A 154 -2.52 -18.50 11.67
CA LEU A 154 -3.57 -17.50 11.88
C LEU A 154 -3.81 -16.61 10.66
N MET A 155 -2.80 -16.46 9.79
CA MET A 155 -2.89 -15.63 8.58
C MET A 155 -3.57 -16.36 7.42
N GLU A 156 -3.44 -17.70 7.32
CA GLU A 156 -4.03 -18.52 6.26
C GLU A 156 -5.51 -18.21 5.96
N PRO A 157 -6.45 -18.24 6.93
CA PRO A 157 -7.85 -17.93 6.65
C PRO A 157 -8.08 -16.48 6.18
N ILE A 158 -7.27 -15.54 6.65
CA ILE A 158 -7.34 -14.12 6.23
C ILE A 158 -6.91 -13.99 4.76
N VAL A 159 -5.81 -14.66 4.39
CA VAL A 159 -5.30 -14.68 3.01
C VAL A 159 -6.30 -15.32 2.07
N VAL A 160 -6.90 -16.45 2.45
CA VAL A 160 -7.93 -17.14 1.65
C VAL A 160 -9.16 -16.24 1.46
N LYS A 161 -9.66 -15.60 2.54
CA LYS A 161 -10.77 -14.63 2.44
C LYS A 161 -10.41 -13.48 1.50
N ASN A 162 -9.21 -12.91 1.64
CA ASN A 162 -8.76 -11.78 0.82
C ASN A 162 -8.59 -12.17 -0.65
N LEU A 163 -8.10 -13.38 -0.94
CA LEU A 163 -7.94 -13.89 -2.29
C LEU A 163 -9.29 -14.14 -2.97
N LYS A 164 -10.26 -14.71 -2.25
CA LYS A 164 -11.67 -14.82 -2.73
C LYS A 164 -12.21 -13.43 -3.06
N LYS A 165 -12.11 -12.47 -2.13
CA LYS A 165 -12.59 -11.09 -2.34
C LYS A 165 -11.88 -10.40 -3.51
N LEU A 166 -10.58 -10.59 -3.69
CA LEU A 166 -9.83 -10.05 -4.83
C LEU A 166 -10.37 -10.60 -6.15
N LEU A 167 -10.55 -11.91 -6.25
CA LEU A 167 -11.12 -12.52 -7.46
C LEU A 167 -12.54 -12.00 -7.71
N MET A 168 -13.38 -11.92 -6.68
CA MET A 168 -14.73 -11.37 -6.77
C MET A 168 -14.77 -9.88 -7.21
N LEU A 169 -13.71 -9.10 -6.96
CA LEU A 169 -13.59 -7.72 -7.45
C LEU A 169 -13.28 -7.65 -8.95
N THR A 170 -12.66 -8.69 -9.51
CA THR A 170 -12.32 -8.71 -10.93
C THR A 170 -13.53 -9.00 -11.80
N VAL A 171 -13.52 -8.44 -13.02
CA VAL A 171 -14.66 -8.54 -13.96
C VAL A 171 -14.99 -9.97 -14.33
N ASP A 172 -13.96 -10.81 -14.51
CA ASP A 172 -14.08 -12.19 -14.97
C ASP A 172 -13.78 -13.21 -13.85
N CYS A 173 -13.77 -12.78 -12.58
CA CYS A 173 -13.49 -13.63 -11.40
C CYS A 173 -12.17 -14.42 -11.49
N GLN A 174 -11.17 -13.83 -12.14
CA GLN A 174 -9.89 -14.45 -12.44
C GLN A 174 -8.75 -13.42 -12.41
N VAL A 175 -7.54 -13.86 -12.06
CA VAL A 175 -6.33 -13.03 -12.06
C VAL A 175 -5.16 -13.80 -12.68
N PRO A 176 -4.37 -13.21 -13.59
CA PRO A 176 -3.12 -13.83 -14.06
C PRO A 176 -2.16 -14.09 -12.90
N LEU A 177 -1.55 -15.29 -12.85
CA LEU A 177 -0.65 -15.65 -11.76
C LEU A 177 0.56 -14.71 -11.63
N GLU A 178 1.09 -14.22 -12.75
CA GLU A 178 2.18 -13.22 -12.76
C GLU A 178 1.80 -11.94 -11.99
N LYS A 179 0.56 -11.47 -12.16
CA LYS A 179 0.06 -10.29 -11.45
C LYS A 179 -0.17 -10.58 -9.98
N LEU A 180 -0.64 -11.79 -9.65
CA LEU A 180 -0.84 -12.22 -8.27
C LEU A 180 0.49 -12.32 -7.52
N GLU A 181 1.51 -12.92 -8.14
CA GLU A 181 2.87 -12.98 -7.62
C GLU A 181 3.44 -11.56 -7.40
N PHE A 182 3.22 -10.65 -8.36
CA PHE A 182 3.68 -9.27 -8.27
C PHE A 182 3.11 -8.48 -7.08
N ILE A 183 1.90 -8.83 -6.60
CA ILE A 183 1.29 -8.22 -5.40
C ILE A 183 1.29 -9.12 -4.17
N GLY A 184 1.91 -10.31 -4.24
CA GLY A 184 1.73 -11.34 -3.22
C GLY A 184 2.14 -10.89 -1.83
N VAL A 185 3.25 -10.15 -1.71
CA VAL A 185 3.70 -9.57 -0.43
C VAL A 185 2.68 -8.59 0.15
N GLU A 186 2.00 -7.78 -0.67
CA GLU A 186 0.99 -6.83 -0.19
C GLU A 186 -0.30 -7.54 0.26
N LEU A 187 -0.56 -8.76 -0.24
CA LEU A 187 -1.67 -9.62 0.21
C LEU A 187 -1.31 -10.54 1.39
N GLY A 188 -0.02 -10.64 1.72
CA GLY A 188 0.48 -11.58 2.72
C GLY A 188 0.52 -13.04 2.23
N LEU A 189 0.65 -13.26 0.92
CA LEU A 189 0.79 -14.60 0.35
C LEU A 189 2.14 -15.24 0.76
N PRO A 190 2.15 -16.51 1.21
CA PRO A 190 3.38 -17.28 1.37
C PRO A 190 4.16 -17.39 0.05
N GLY A 191 5.49 -17.51 0.10
CA GLY A 191 6.32 -17.61 -1.12
C GLY A 191 6.03 -18.85 -1.97
N ASP A 192 5.48 -19.90 -1.36
CA ASP A 192 5.11 -21.18 -1.97
C ASP A 192 3.59 -21.37 -2.06
N TYR A 193 2.80 -20.29 -1.98
CA TYR A 193 1.33 -20.33 -1.95
C TYR A 193 0.70 -21.20 -3.05
N MET A 194 1.28 -21.24 -4.25
CA MET A 194 0.80 -22.08 -5.36
C MET A 194 0.87 -23.58 -5.07
N LYS A 195 1.85 -24.02 -4.27
CA LYS A 195 2.07 -25.43 -3.93
C LYS A 195 1.47 -25.80 -2.58
N ALA A 196 1.47 -24.86 -1.62
CA ALA A 196 1.09 -25.12 -0.25
C ALA A 196 -0.31 -24.62 0.12
N LEU A 197 -0.76 -23.49 -0.45
CA LEU A 197 -2.03 -22.85 -0.09
C LEU A 197 -3.16 -23.21 -1.07
N ILE A 198 -2.96 -22.96 -2.37
CA ILE A 198 -4.02 -23.15 -3.38
C ILE A 198 -4.56 -24.60 -3.40
N PRO A 199 -3.72 -25.66 -3.35
CA PRO A 199 -4.22 -27.04 -3.37
C PRO A 199 -5.03 -27.45 -2.13
N LYS A 200 -4.95 -26.71 -1.01
CA LYS A 200 -5.77 -26.96 0.19
C LYS A 200 -7.23 -26.53 0.01
N TYR A 201 -7.52 -25.67 -0.97
CA TYR A 201 -8.84 -25.05 -1.19
C TYR A 201 -9.35 -25.25 -2.63
N PRO A 202 -9.42 -26.49 -3.14
CA PRO A 202 -9.87 -26.77 -4.51
C PRO A 202 -11.33 -26.36 -4.75
N GLU A 203 -12.13 -26.26 -3.71
CA GLU A 203 -13.53 -25.80 -3.75
C GLU A 203 -13.64 -24.29 -3.99
N PHE A 204 -12.58 -23.52 -3.73
CA PHE A 204 -12.56 -22.08 -3.96
C PHE A 204 -11.74 -21.68 -5.18
N PHE A 205 -10.63 -22.39 -5.42
CA PHE A 205 -9.65 -21.98 -6.41
C PHE A 205 -9.32 -23.08 -7.41
N SER A 206 -9.14 -22.67 -8.65
CA SER A 206 -8.52 -23.50 -9.67
C SER A 206 -7.53 -22.69 -10.51
N VAL A 207 -6.59 -23.39 -11.12
CA VAL A 207 -5.61 -22.78 -12.02
C VAL A 207 -5.91 -23.27 -13.43
N LYS A 208 -6.14 -22.34 -14.37
CA LYS A 208 -6.37 -22.69 -15.78
C LYS A 208 -5.41 -21.92 -16.67
N ASP A 209 -4.97 -22.57 -17.74
CA ASP A 209 -4.16 -21.93 -18.77
C ASP A 209 -5.07 -21.35 -19.86
N ILE A 210 -4.91 -20.07 -20.16
CA ILE A 210 -5.51 -19.44 -21.34
C ILE A 210 -4.39 -18.84 -22.18
N ASN A 211 -4.26 -19.33 -23.42
CA ASN A 211 -3.29 -18.81 -24.40
C ASN A 211 -1.85 -18.78 -23.87
N GLY A 212 -1.43 -19.81 -23.13
CA GLY A 212 -0.08 -19.94 -22.57
C GLY A 212 0.14 -19.08 -21.32
N LYS A 213 -0.93 -18.60 -20.68
CA LYS A 213 -0.88 -17.82 -19.45
C LYS A 213 -1.74 -18.49 -18.40
N ALA A 214 -1.15 -18.75 -17.24
CA ALA A 214 -1.85 -19.31 -16.10
C ALA A 214 -2.65 -18.23 -15.34
N TYR A 215 -3.90 -18.55 -15.03
CA TYR A 215 -4.83 -17.73 -14.27
C TYR A 215 -5.32 -18.48 -13.05
N LEU A 216 -5.46 -17.77 -11.93
CA LEU A 216 -6.22 -18.24 -10.78
C LEU A 216 -7.69 -17.86 -10.96
N TYR A 217 -8.59 -18.80 -10.77
CA TYR A 217 -10.04 -18.64 -10.86
C TYR A 217 -10.70 -18.78 -9.51
N LEU A 218 -11.82 -18.07 -9.36
CA LEU A 218 -12.80 -18.36 -8.32
C LEU A 218 -13.82 -19.36 -8.85
N GLU A 219 -13.85 -20.56 -8.26
CA GLU A 219 -14.81 -21.60 -8.64
C GLU A 219 -16.20 -21.32 -8.06
N ASN A 220 -16.26 -20.89 -6.79
CA ASN A 220 -17.52 -20.67 -6.08
C ASN A 220 -17.63 -19.24 -5.59
N TRP A 221 -18.68 -18.53 -6.08
CA TRP A 221 -19.02 -17.20 -5.61
C TRP A 221 -19.64 -17.26 -4.22
N ASP A 222 -19.08 -16.49 -3.29
CA ASP A 222 -19.54 -16.41 -1.91
C ASP A 222 -20.21 -15.08 -1.64
N SER A 223 -21.54 -15.06 -1.69
CA SER A 223 -22.33 -13.84 -1.47
C SER A 223 -22.14 -13.23 -0.07
N SER A 224 -21.74 -14.02 0.93
CA SER A 224 -21.47 -13.51 2.29
C SER A 224 -20.23 -12.60 2.34
N LEU A 225 -19.29 -12.79 1.39
CA LEU A 225 -18.10 -11.96 1.25
C LEU A 225 -18.34 -10.69 0.42
N GLY A 226 -19.53 -10.52 -0.16
CA GLY A 226 -19.92 -9.37 -0.98
C GLY A 226 -20.11 -8.06 -0.20
N ILE A 227 -19.66 -8.01 1.05
CA ILE A 227 -19.70 -6.85 1.95
C ILE A 227 -18.31 -6.19 1.93
N THR A 228 -18.27 -4.89 1.64
CA THR A 228 -17.03 -4.12 1.61
C THR A 228 -16.50 -3.82 3.01
N ALA A 229 -15.19 -3.61 3.15
CA ALA A 229 -14.57 -3.17 4.40
C ALA A 229 -15.20 -1.88 4.93
N ARG A 230 -15.66 -1.00 4.01
CA ARG A 230 -16.42 0.20 4.34
C ARG A 230 -17.77 -0.13 5.01
N GLU A 231 -18.52 -1.09 4.46
CA GLU A 231 -19.82 -1.51 4.99
C GLU A 231 -19.66 -2.25 6.32
N GLU A 232 -18.66 -3.13 6.45
CA GLU A 232 -18.30 -3.80 7.71
C GLU A 232 -18.04 -2.75 8.82
N ARG A 233 -17.25 -1.71 8.54
CA ARG A 233 -17.01 -0.62 9.50
C ARG A 233 -18.29 0.11 9.90
N ILE A 234 -19.15 0.46 8.95
CA ILE A 234 -20.40 1.16 9.24
C ILE A 234 -21.33 0.32 10.11
N ALA A 235 -21.34 -1.00 9.90
CA ALA A 235 -22.09 -1.93 10.75
C ALA A 235 -21.54 -1.93 12.19
N GLN A 236 -20.21 -1.91 12.37
CA GLN A 236 -19.55 -1.88 13.68
C GLN A 236 -19.72 -0.54 14.41
N GLU A 237 -19.63 0.59 13.71
CA GLU A 237 -19.76 1.94 14.30
C GLU A 237 -21.20 2.26 14.73
N GLY A 238 -22.18 1.46 14.28
CA GLY A 238 -23.60 1.68 14.54
C GLY A 238 -24.14 2.85 13.72
N VAL A 239 -25.11 2.58 12.83
CA VAL A 239 -25.80 3.66 12.14
C VAL A 239 -26.66 4.41 13.15
N ILE A 240 -26.25 5.62 13.56
CA ILE A 240 -27.13 6.55 14.28
C ILE A 240 -28.34 6.79 13.37
N LYS A 241 -29.46 6.10 13.66
CA LYS A 241 -30.74 6.22 12.96
C LYS A 241 -31.45 7.53 13.28
N ASP A 242 -30.71 8.63 13.43
CA ASP A 242 -31.35 9.92 13.58
C ASP A 242 -31.69 10.45 12.18
N ARG A 243 -32.96 10.30 11.79
CA ARG A 243 -33.54 10.74 10.50
C ARG A 243 -33.55 12.26 10.35
N ARG A 244 -33.04 13.01 11.33
CA ARG A 244 -32.79 14.44 11.21
C ARG A 244 -31.73 14.66 10.13
N LYS A 245 -31.90 15.69 9.29
CA LYS A 245 -30.99 16.01 8.18
C LYS A 245 -29.55 16.16 8.70
N VAL A 246 -28.77 15.07 8.74
CA VAL A 246 -27.38 15.12 9.16
C VAL A 246 -26.65 16.01 8.16
N LYS A 247 -26.19 17.16 8.65
CA LYS A 247 -25.37 18.09 7.86
C LYS A 247 -23.95 17.52 7.83
N ILE A 248 -23.25 17.68 6.71
CA ILE A 248 -21.83 17.31 6.64
C ILE A 248 -21.06 18.11 7.70
N SER A 249 -20.20 17.44 8.46
CA SER A 249 -19.34 18.10 9.44
C SER A 249 -18.17 18.82 8.75
N LYS A 250 -17.53 19.76 9.46
CA LYS A 250 -16.44 20.58 8.89
C LYS A 250 -15.21 19.76 8.48
N ASP A 251 -15.04 18.57 9.06
CA ASP A 251 -14.03 17.57 8.72
C ASP A 251 -14.43 16.69 7.51
N GLY A 252 -15.59 16.95 6.89
CA GLY A 252 -16.03 16.27 5.66
C GLY A 252 -16.75 14.94 5.90
N ASN A 253 -16.90 14.51 7.16
CA ASN A 253 -17.59 13.28 7.49
C ASN A 253 -19.12 13.47 7.42
N TYR A 254 -19.81 12.39 7.02
CA TYR A 254 -21.25 12.37 6.87
C TYR A 254 -21.77 11.00 7.31
N SER A 255 -22.68 10.98 8.29
CA SER A 255 -23.26 9.74 8.82
C SER A 255 -24.39 9.24 7.90
N GLY A 256 -24.01 8.66 6.76
CA GLY A 256 -24.95 8.08 5.80
C GLY A 256 -24.52 6.70 5.32
N PRO A 257 -25.47 5.86 4.86
CA PRO A 257 -25.21 4.47 4.48
C PRO A 257 -24.27 4.32 3.29
N HIS A 258 -24.03 5.39 2.53
CA HIS A 258 -23.16 5.42 1.34
C HIS A 258 -21.90 6.28 1.51
N ALA A 259 -21.66 6.80 2.72
CA ALA A 259 -20.52 7.66 3.00
C ALA A 259 -19.20 6.90 3.20
N PHE A 260 -18.12 7.41 2.64
CA PHE A 260 -16.75 7.05 3.01
C PHE A 260 -16.28 7.89 4.19
N ARG A 261 -15.38 7.35 5.02
CA ARG A 261 -14.70 8.15 6.03
C ARG A 261 -13.71 9.07 5.35
N ILE A 262 -13.72 10.34 5.76
CA ILE A 262 -12.88 11.39 5.20
C ILE A 262 -11.86 11.81 6.25
N CYS A 263 -10.60 11.74 5.84
CA CYS A 263 -9.45 12.17 6.63
C CYS A 263 -8.75 13.28 5.84
N TYR A 264 -8.82 14.54 6.26
CA TYR A 264 -8.08 15.60 5.56
C TYR A 264 -6.62 15.67 6.02
N ALA A 265 -5.74 16.15 5.13
CA ALA A 265 -4.37 16.47 5.51
C ALA A 265 -4.34 17.68 6.45
N ALA A 266 -3.32 17.74 7.32
CA ALA A 266 -3.09 18.91 8.17
C ALA A 266 -3.01 20.19 7.31
N GLY A 267 -3.70 21.25 7.74
CA GLY A 267 -3.77 22.51 7.01
C GLY A 267 -4.74 22.57 5.82
N PHE A 268 -5.36 21.45 5.41
CA PHE A 268 -6.47 21.52 4.45
C PHE A 268 -7.70 22.09 5.15
N ARG A 269 -8.34 23.07 4.51
CA ARG A 269 -9.54 23.74 5.02
C ARG A 269 -10.55 23.81 3.87
N PRO A 270 -11.51 22.87 3.80
CA PRO A 270 -12.51 22.89 2.73
C PRO A 270 -13.42 24.11 2.92
N ASN A 271 -13.75 24.77 1.81
CA ASN A 271 -14.77 25.81 1.82
C ASN A 271 -16.18 25.17 1.79
N MET A 272 -17.22 25.98 2.01
CA MET A 272 -18.59 25.48 2.08
C MET A 272 -19.02 24.80 0.78
N GLY A 273 -18.68 25.36 -0.38
CA GLY A 273 -19.03 24.77 -1.68
C GLY A 273 -18.40 23.39 -1.92
N TYR A 274 -17.17 23.19 -1.47
CA TYR A 274 -16.51 21.89 -1.50
C TYR A 274 -17.25 20.88 -0.60
N LEU A 275 -17.62 21.29 0.62
CA LEU A 275 -18.36 20.42 1.55
C LEU A 275 -19.74 20.06 1.01
N GLU A 276 -20.42 20.98 0.33
CA GLU A 276 -21.71 20.71 -0.32
C GLU A 276 -21.57 19.71 -1.48
N GLU A 277 -20.55 19.85 -2.33
CA GLU A 277 -20.25 18.89 -3.40
C GLU A 277 -19.92 17.51 -2.81
N LEU A 278 -19.08 17.47 -1.78
CA LEU A 278 -18.73 16.25 -1.08
C LEU A 278 -19.97 15.60 -0.44
N GLN A 279 -20.85 16.37 0.19
CA GLN A 279 -22.07 15.84 0.79
C GLN A 279 -23.00 15.21 -0.25
N ARG A 280 -23.16 15.85 -1.43
CA ARG A 280 -23.92 15.26 -2.55
C ARG A 280 -23.30 13.94 -3.00
N TRP A 281 -21.96 13.88 -3.10
CA TRP A 281 -21.25 12.66 -3.45
C TRP A 281 -21.36 11.57 -2.38
N GLN A 282 -21.27 11.91 -1.10
CA GLN A 282 -21.43 10.97 0.03
C GLN A 282 -22.84 10.38 0.10
N ARG A 283 -23.87 11.19 -0.22
CA ARG A 283 -25.28 10.75 -0.26
C ARG A 283 -25.64 9.89 -1.46
N MET A 284 -24.93 10.05 -2.57
CA MET A 284 -25.14 9.24 -3.77
C MET A 284 -25.14 7.75 -3.42
N GLU A 285 -26.00 6.97 -4.06
CA GLU A 285 -25.99 5.52 -3.92
C GLU A 285 -24.57 4.94 -4.09
N PHE A 286 -24.31 3.86 -3.37
CA PHE A 286 -23.03 3.16 -3.39
C PHE A 286 -23.20 1.87 -4.20
N PRO A 287 -22.83 1.83 -5.50
CA PRO A 287 -22.82 0.58 -6.24
C PRO A 287 -21.72 -0.32 -5.68
N SER A 288 -22.09 -1.54 -5.29
CA SER A 288 -21.14 -2.48 -4.70
C SER A 288 -19.97 -2.75 -5.67
N PRO A 289 -18.71 -2.74 -5.18
CA PRO A 289 -17.53 -3.17 -5.93
C PRO A 289 -17.65 -4.58 -6.51
N TYR A 290 -18.42 -5.46 -5.87
CA TYR A 290 -18.62 -6.85 -6.26
C TYR A 290 -19.66 -7.04 -7.37
N LEU A 291 -20.38 -5.99 -7.76
CA LEU A 291 -21.21 -6.03 -8.97
C LEU A 291 -20.32 -5.91 -10.19
N ASN A 292 -20.62 -6.70 -11.23
CA ASN A 292 -19.82 -6.71 -12.47
C ASN A 292 -19.72 -5.30 -13.09
N ALA A 293 -18.47 -4.85 -13.33
CA ALA A 293 -18.18 -3.50 -13.78
C ALA A 293 -18.79 -3.16 -15.16
N ARG A 294 -18.98 -4.16 -16.03
CA ARG A 294 -19.54 -3.98 -17.38
C ARG A 294 -20.98 -3.45 -17.39
N ARG A 295 -21.67 -3.50 -16.25
CA ARG A 295 -23.06 -3.03 -16.09
C ARG A 295 -23.18 -1.51 -15.92
N PHE A 296 -22.06 -0.80 -15.77
CA PHE A 296 -22.06 0.62 -15.44
C PHE A 296 -21.55 1.45 -16.62
N ASP A 297 -22.32 2.47 -17.00
CA ASP A 297 -21.88 3.47 -17.95
C ASP A 297 -20.78 4.35 -17.30
N PRO A 298 -19.57 4.44 -17.87
CA PRO A 298 -18.50 5.31 -17.37
C PRO A 298 -18.90 6.79 -17.23
N ALA A 299 -19.90 7.26 -17.98
CA ALA A 299 -20.42 8.63 -17.87
C ALA A 299 -21.24 8.86 -16.59
N ASP A 300 -21.82 7.81 -16.01
CA ASP A 300 -22.63 7.90 -14.80
C ASP A 300 -21.76 8.34 -13.59
N PRO A 301 -22.15 9.40 -12.87
CA PRO A 301 -21.56 9.72 -11.57
C PRO A 301 -21.45 8.54 -10.59
N LYS A 302 -22.42 7.60 -10.59
CA LYS A 302 -22.40 6.39 -9.75
C LYS A 302 -21.27 5.44 -10.15
N ALA A 303 -20.98 5.30 -11.44
CA ALA A 303 -19.85 4.49 -11.92
C ALA A 303 -18.51 5.05 -11.40
N ARG A 304 -18.35 6.37 -11.39
CA ARG A 304 -17.17 7.02 -10.81
C ARG A 304 -17.06 6.80 -9.29
N LYS A 305 -18.19 6.79 -8.57
CA LYS A 305 -18.21 6.45 -7.14
C LYS A 305 -17.84 4.97 -6.91
N ARG A 306 -18.31 4.06 -7.78
CA ARG A 306 -17.93 2.63 -7.76
C ARG A 306 -16.43 2.43 -7.94
N VAL A 307 -15.77 3.16 -8.84
CA VAL A 307 -14.30 3.08 -9.00
C VAL A 307 -13.58 3.40 -7.69
N VAL A 308 -14.03 4.44 -6.96
CA VAL A 308 -13.47 4.77 -5.65
C VAL A 308 -13.70 3.66 -4.64
N ALA A 309 -14.87 3.01 -4.69
CA ALA A 309 -15.20 1.86 -3.86
C ALA A 309 -14.31 0.64 -4.17
N VAL A 310 -14.03 0.36 -5.45
CA VAL A 310 -13.11 -0.72 -5.86
C VAL A 310 -11.70 -0.46 -5.37
N LEU A 311 -11.18 0.76 -5.53
CA LEU A 311 -9.84 1.13 -5.05
C LEU A 311 -9.73 1.08 -3.52
N HIS A 312 -10.80 1.51 -2.84
CA HIS A 312 -10.90 1.43 -1.39
C HIS A 312 -10.88 -0.02 -0.91
N GLU A 313 -11.69 -0.88 -1.52
CA GLU A 313 -11.75 -2.30 -1.18
C GLU A 313 -10.43 -3.01 -1.48
N LEU A 314 -9.85 -2.79 -2.67
CA LEU A 314 -8.55 -3.37 -3.06
C LEU A 314 -7.46 -3.05 -2.04
N LEU A 315 -7.33 -1.78 -1.64
CA LEU A 315 -6.36 -1.39 -0.62
C LEU A 315 -6.70 -2.00 0.74
N SER A 316 -7.98 -2.13 1.08
CA SER A 316 -8.42 -2.77 2.32
C SER A 316 -8.07 -4.26 2.39
N LEU A 317 -7.91 -4.95 1.26
CA LEU A 317 -7.45 -6.35 1.21
C LEU A 317 -5.94 -6.50 1.50
N THR A 318 -5.15 -5.43 1.35
CA THR A 318 -3.71 -5.49 1.59
C THR A 318 -3.39 -5.51 3.10
N ILE A 319 -2.29 -6.16 3.48
CA ILE A 319 -1.88 -6.28 4.89
C ILE A 319 -1.54 -4.93 5.51
N GLU A 320 -0.96 -4.02 4.72
CA GLU A 320 -0.55 -2.69 5.18
C GLU A 320 -1.47 -1.57 4.66
N LYS A 321 -2.63 -1.90 4.09
CA LYS A 321 -3.62 -0.91 3.62
C LYS A 321 -3.03 0.11 2.64
N LYS A 322 -2.07 -0.35 1.82
CA LYS A 322 -1.31 0.43 0.86
C LYS A 322 -0.89 -0.44 -0.32
N MET A 323 -0.62 0.18 -1.46
CA MET A 323 -0.08 -0.49 -2.63
C MET A 323 0.69 0.52 -3.51
N THR A 324 1.69 0.07 -4.28
CA THR A 324 2.34 0.98 -5.24
C THR A 324 1.40 1.34 -6.40
N SER A 325 1.58 2.52 -6.98
CA SER A 325 0.76 2.95 -8.13
C SER A 325 0.91 2.01 -9.33
N VAL A 326 2.10 1.42 -9.50
CA VAL A 326 2.38 0.46 -10.57
C VAL A 326 1.63 -0.85 -10.35
N GLN A 327 1.55 -1.33 -9.11
CA GLN A 327 0.76 -2.51 -8.77
C GLN A 327 -0.73 -2.29 -9.01
N ILE A 328 -1.30 -1.13 -8.63
CA ILE A 328 -2.71 -0.83 -8.91
C ILE A 328 -2.96 -0.76 -10.43
N GLU A 329 -2.07 -0.10 -11.18
CA GLU A 329 -2.19 0.01 -12.64
C GLU A 329 -2.09 -1.35 -13.34
N ALA A 330 -1.32 -2.30 -12.79
CA ALA A 330 -1.22 -3.66 -13.35
C ALA A 330 -2.58 -4.37 -13.40
N PHE A 331 -3.55 -4.00 -12.55
CA PHE A 331 -4.90 -4.55 -12.51
C PHE A 331 -5.93 -3.69 -13.27
N HIS A 332 -5.49 -2.77 -14.13
CA HIS A 332 -6.38 -1.84 -14.84
C HIS A 332 -7.51 -2.57 -15.60
N SER A 333 -7.19 -3.62 -16.36
CA SER A 333 -8.16 -4.43 -17.10
C SER A 333 -9.09 -5.22 -16.20
N GLU A 334 -8.53 -5.93 -15.23
CA GLU A 334 -9.23 -6.87 -14.36
C GLU A 334 -10.23 -6.15 -13.44
N LEU A 335 -9.90 -4.95 -12.98
CA LEU A 335 -10.74 -4.14 -12.08
C LEU A 335 -11.54 -3.05 -12.82
N HIS A 336 -11.38 -2.96 -14.15
CA HIS A 336 -12.03 -1.95 -14.98
C HIS A 336 -11.72 -0.51 -14.51
N LEU A 337 -10.45 -0.25 -14.22
CA LEU A 337 -10.00 1.04 -13.70
C LEU A 337 -10.03 2.13 -14.79
N PRO A 338 -10.14 3.42 -14.42
CA PRO A 338 -10.08 4.50 -15.38
C PRO A 338 -8.65 4.76 -15.85
N THR A 339 -8.48 5.08 -17.13
CA THR A 339 -7.19 5.46 -17.73
C THR A 339 -6.51 6.64 -17.02
N ARG A 340 -7.28 7.47 -16.33
CA ARG A 340 -6.78 8.60 -15.50
C ARG A 340 -6.80 8.24 -14.01
N LEU A 341 -6.29 7.07 -13.64
CA LEU A 341 -6.26 6.55 -12.26
C LEU A 341 -5.66 7.56 -11.28
N LEU A 342 -4.51 8.15 -11.61
CA LEU A 342 -3.85 9.12 -10.72
C LEU A 342 -4.73 10.35 -10.44
N LEU A 343 -5.46 10.83 -11.46
CA LEU A 343 -6.38 11.96 -11.28
C LEU A 343 -7.56 11.58 -10.39
N CYS A 344 -8.05 10.34 -10.49
CA CYS A 344 -9.08 9.80 -9.60
C CYS A 344 -8.57 9.83 -8.14
N LEU A 345 -7.41 9.23 -7.87
CA LEU A 345 -6.81 9.20 -6.53
C LEU A 345 -6.60 10.61 -5.94
N ILE A 346 -6.08 11.55 -6.73
CA ILE A 346 -5.88 12.95 -6.30
C ILE A 346 -7.21 13.66 -6.04
N LYS A 347 -8.26 13.41 -6.83
CA LYS A 347 -9.58 13.99 -6.60
C LYS A 347 -10.17 13.52 -5.27
N HIS A 348 -9.86 12.29 -4.86
CA HIS A 348 -10.34 11.66 -3.64
C HIS A 348 -9.28 11.67 -2.51
N HIS A 349 -8.52 12.77 -2.38
CA HIS A 349 -7.43 12.94 -1.39
C HIS A 349 -7.85 12.88 0.09
N GLY A 350 -9.16 12.92 0.36
CA GLY A 350 -9.72 12.68 1.69
C GLY A 350 -9.72 11.20 2.07
N ILE A 351 -9.65 10.30 1.09
CA ILE A 351 -9.67 8.84 1.27
C ILE A 351 -8.29 8.26 0.99
N PHE A 352 -7.65 8.71 -0.10
CA PHE A 352 -6.35 8.20 -0.54
C PHE A 352 -5.23 9.23 -0.30
N TYR A 353 -4.04 8.72 -0.01
CA TYR A 353 -2.82 9.54 0.00
C TYR A 353 -1.74 8.91 -0.88
N ILE A 354 -1.15 9.71 -1.76
CA ILE A 354 -0.04 9.30 -2.64
C ILE A 354 1.27 9.91 -2.13
N THR A 355 2.29 9.07 -1.95
CA THR A 355 3.64 9.51 -1.61
C THR A 355 4.68 9.01 -2.60
N ASN A 356 5.76 9.79 -2.75
CA ASN A 356 6.92 9.47 -3.59
C ASN A 356 8.19 9.27 -2.74
N LYS A 357 8.02 8.95 -1.46
CA LYS A 357 9.14 8.68 -0.54
C LYS A 357 9.83 7.34 -0.80
N GLY A 358 9.17 6.44 -1.52
CA GLY A 358 9.73 5.19 -2.02
C GLY A 358 10.31 5.31 -3.44
N VAL A 359 10.85 4.21 -3.95
CA VAL A 359 11.33 4.10 -5.34
C VAL A 359 10.19 4.33 -6.34
N ARG A 360 9.00 3.81 -6.00
CA ARG A 360 7.75 3.99 -6.75
C ARG A 360 6.77 4.79 -5.90
N SER A 361 5.83 5.46 -6.55
CA SER A 361 4.74 6.11 -5.84
C SER A 361 3.89 5.08 -5.11
N THR A 362 3.51 5.36 -3.87
CA THR A 362 2.70 4.47 -3.02
C THR A 362 1.40 5.16 -2.65
N VAL A 363 0.29 4.44 -2.79
CA VAL A 363 -1.06 4.87 -2.44
C VAL A 363 -1.44 4.23 -1.11
N PHE A 364 -1.88 5.05 -0.16
CA PHE A 364 -2.36 4.67 1.16
C PHE A 364 -3.86 4.87 1.27
N LEU A 365 -4.52 3.96 1.97
CA LEU A 365 -5.87 4.17 2.50
C LEU A 365 -5.77 4.93 3.82
N LYS A 366 -6.20 6.20 3.85
CA LYS A 366 -5.92 7.10 4.98
C LYS A 366 -6.62 6.71 6.28
N GLU A 367 -7.85 6.24 6.17
CA GLU A 367 -8.67 5.84 7.32
C GLU A 367 -8.11 4.62 8.07
N ALA A 368 -7.16 3.88 7.48
CA ALA A 368 -6.57 2.72 8.10
C ALA A 368 -5.37 3.07 9.02
N TYR A 369 -5.04 4.35 9.13
CA TYR A 369 -3.89 4.84 9.86
C TYR A 369 -4.29 5.89 10.89
N ASP A 370 -3.69 5.79 12.07
CA ASP A 370 -3.66 6.85 13.06
C ASP A 370 -2.23 7.40 13.15
N GLY A 371 -2.04 8.62 12.62
CA GLY A 371 -0.70 9.16 12.38
C GLY A 371 0.13 8.25 11.47
N SER A 372 1.21 7.69 12.02
CA SER A 372 2.12 6.76 11.33
C SER A 372 1.88 5.29 11.71
N ASN A 373 0.86 5.01 12.51
CA ASN A 373 0.55 3.67 12.99
C ASN A 373 -0.61 3.09 12.18
N LEU A 374 -0.48 1.83 11.76
CA LEU A 374 -1.59 1.09 11.16
C LEU A 374 -2.55 0.66 12.28
N ILE A 375 -3.83 0.97 12.13
CA ILE A 375 -4.84 0.75 13.18
C ILE A 375 -5.05 -0.74 13.41
N GLU A 376 -5.30 -1.50 12.35
CA GLU A 376 -5.54 -2.94 12.41
C GLU A 376 -4.37 -3.70 11.79
N LYS A 377 -3.60 -4.40 12.64
CA LYS A 377 -2.48 -5.23 12.22
C LYS A 377 -2.92 -6.69 12.11
N CYS A 378 -2.63 -7.34 10.99
CA CYS A 378 -2.82 -8.79 10.85
C CYS A 378 -1.78 -9.57 11.67
N PRO A 379 -1.99 -10.89 11.92
CA PRO A 379 -1.10 -11.70 12.75
C PRO A 379 0.39 -11.59 12.38
N ILE A 380 0.72 -11.66 11.09
CA ILE A 380 2.11 -11.57 10.64
C ILE A 380 2.75 -10.19 10.90
N LEU A 381 1.98 -9.11 10.83
CA LEU A 381 2.49 -7.77 11.17
C LEU A 381 2.73 -7.63 12.67
N ARG A 382 1.85 -8.20 13.52
CA ARG A 382 2.06 -8.22 14.98
C ARG A 382 3.30 -9.01 15.36
N PHE A 383 3.49 -10.19 14.74
CA PHE A 383 4.72 -10.97 14.89
C PHE A 383 5.96 -10.17 14.47
N ASN A 384 5.92 -9.53 13.30
CA ASN A 384 7.04 -8.73 12.81
C ASN A 384 7.40 -7.58 13.77
N ASP A 385 6.40 -6.91 14.34
CA ASP A 385 6.62 -5.86 15.34
C ASP A 385 7.22 -6.43 16.63
N LYS A 386 6.74 -7.58 17.10
CA LYS A 386 7.30 -8.31 18.26
C LYS A 386 8.77 -8.65 18.05
N PHE A 387 9.12 -9.19 16.88
CA PHE A 387 10.51 -9.54 16.55
C PHE A 387 11.39 -8.28 16.46
N VAL A 388 10.91 -7.24 15.79
CA VAL A 388 11.65 -5.98 15.62
C VAL A 388 11.79 -5.21 16.93
N ALA A 389 10.90 -5.39 17.91
CA ALA A 389 11.00 -4.76 19.23
C ALA A 389 12.30 -5.15 19.98
N LEU A 390 12.89 -6.32 19.67
CA LEU A 390 14.21 -6.73 20.18
C LEU A 390 15.33 -5.74 19.83
N SER A 391 15.14 -4.88 18.83
CA SER A 391 16.09 -3.83 18.42
C SER A 391 16.11 -2.62 19.38
N GLY A 392 15.32 -2.65 20.46
CA GLY A 392 15.13 -1.52 21.38
C GLY A 392 14.09 -0.50 20.88
N ARG A 393 13.40 -0.79 19.77
CA ARG A 393 12.20 -0.04 19.37
C ARG A 393 11.06 -0.41 20.30
N ARG A 394 10.55 0.54 21.07
CA ARG A 394 9.26 0.39 21.75
C ARG A 394 8.14 0.52 20.73
N ASP A 395 7.36 -0.53 20.56
CA ASP A 395 6.01 -0.43 20.01
C ASP A 395 5.09 -0.03 21.16
N PRO A 396 4.35 1.09 21.09
CA PRO A 396 3.42 1.49 22.15
C PRO A 396 2.36 0.43 22.48
N ASN A 397 2.07 -0.51 21.57
CA ASN A 397 1.09 -1.58 21.78
C ASN A 397 1.63 -2.79 22.59
N PHE A 398 2.94 -2.87 22.87
CA PHE A 398 3.55 -3.97 23.64
C PHE A 398 3.85 -3.62 25.10
N SER A 399 3.45 -2.42 25.54
CA SER A 399 3.67 -1.93 26.91
C SER A 399 3.01 -2.81 27.98
N ASP A 400 1.93 -3.50 27.62
CA ASP A 400 1.07 -4.19 28.60
C ASP A 400 1.48 -5.65 28.86
N GLU A 401 2.15 -6.33 27.92
CA GLU A 401 2.57 -7.73 28.09
C GLU A 401 3.90 -7.89 28.83
N ILE A 402 4.81 -6.93 28.71
CA ILE A 402 6.13 -7.01 29.37
C ILE A 402 6.02 -6.75 30.89
N SER A 403 4.95 -6.08 31.32
CA SER A 403 4.72 -5.73 32.73
C SER A 403 4.13 -6.89 33.56
N GLN A 404 3.77 -8.02 32.94
CA GLN A 404 3.19 -9.18 33.64
C GLN A 404 4.16 -10.36 33.83
N ASN A 405 5.38 -10.29 33.28
CA ASN A 405 6.36 -11.37 33.34
C ASN A 405 7.71 -10.96 34.00
N ASN A 406 7.68 -9.97 34.89
CA ASN A 406 8.83 -9.63 35.74
C ASN A 406 8.58 -10.01 37.19
#